data_AF-A0A256WM73-F1
#
_entry.id   AF-A0A256WM73-F1
#
_cell.length_a   1.000
_cell.length_b   1.000
_cell.length_c   1.000
_cell.angle_alpha   90.00
_cell.angle_beta   90.00
_cell.angle_gamma   90.00
#
_symmetry.space_group_name_H-M   'P 1'
#
loop_
_entity.id
_entity.type
_entity.pdbx_description
1 polymer ?
#
loop_
_entity_poly.entity_id
_entity_poly.type
_entity_poly.pdbx_seq_one_letter_code
_entity_poly.pdbx_strand_id
1 'polypeptide(L)'
;MIKTKLTITLLLFFFIAASSFAHKADEIIGKYRLPNKLHVEIFKEDGKYHGKIIALRGFEQGQITDINNPDETKQKNPLIGMQIINDLEYNSKENRWINGHMYGPEKGMTFQLKVIEMREKEIVVVGSKLVFWKTLVWEKI
;
A
#
# COMPACT_ATOMS: atom_id res chain seq x y z
N MET A 1 -42.83 -20.24 45.43
CA MET A 1 -41.69 -21.11 45.05
C MET A 1 -41.33 -20.84 43.60
N ILE A 2 -40.15 -20.26 43.38
CA ILE A 2 -39.67 -19.66 42.13
C ILE A 2 -38.82 -20.70 41.39
N LYS A 3 -39.31 -21.25 40.27
CA LYS A 3 -38.57 -22.00 39.24
C LYS A 3 -39.44 -21.87 37.97
N THR A 4 -39.02 -21.41 36.79
CA THR A 4 -37.75 -21.57 36.08
C THR A 4 -37.80 -20.56 34.91
N LYS A 5 -36.97 -19.52 34.92
CA LYS A 5 -36.74 -18.64 33.75
C LYS A 5 -35.28 -18.20 33.77
N LEU A 6 -34.36 -19.10 33.46
CA LEU A 6 -32.95 -18.71 33.37
C LEU A 6 -32.13 -19.72 32.58
N THR A 7 -32.36 -19.82 31.27
CA THR A 7 -31.42 -20.49 30.36
C THR A 7 -31.78 -20.15 28.92
N ILE A 8 -31.41 -18.95 28.44
CA ILE A 8 -31.02 -18.61 27.05
C ILE A 8 -30.47 -17.17 27.16
N THR A 9 -29.28 -17.00 27.73
CA THR A 9 -28.56 -15.72 27.67
C THR A 9 -27.05 -15.99 27.80
N LEU A 10 -26.53 -16.91 26.98
CA LEU A 10 -25.09 -17.18 26.96
C LEU A 10 -24.63 -17.67 25.58
N LEU A 11 -25.08 -17.00 24.52
CA LEU A 11 -24.70 -17.35 23.15
C LEU A 11 -24.44 -16.12 22.26
N LEU A 12 -24.26 -14.93 22.85
CA LEU A 12 -24.07 -13.68 22.11
C LEU A 12 -22.72 -13.00 22.35
N PHE A 13 -21.70 -13.72 22.87
CA PHE A 13 -20.41 -13.11 23.23
C PHE A 13 -19.19 -13.60 22.42
N PHE A 14 -19.38 -14.40 21.37
CA PHE A 14 -18.25 -15.06 20.68
C PHE A 14 -17.81 -14.45 19.33
N PHE A 15 -18.25 -13.23 18.96
CA PHE A 15 -18.03 -12.72 17.59
C PHE A 15 -17.19 -11.42 17.46
N ILE A 16 -16.33 -11.07 18.42
CA ILE A 16 -15.60 -9.78 18.39
C ILE A 16 -14.07 -9.90 18.24
N ALA A 17 -13.50 -11.11 18.20
CA ALA A 17 -12.03 -11.26 18.25
C ALA A 17 -11.24 -10.94 16.95
N ALA A 18 -11.91 -10.65 15.82
CA ALA A 18 -11.21 -10.41 14.55
C ALA A 18 -10.77 -8.94 14.31
N SER A 19 -11.25 -7.99 15.11
CA SER A 19 -11.14 -6.55 14.79
C SER A 19 -9.75 -5.94 15.09
N SER A 20 -8.96 -6.52 15.99
CA SER A 20 -7.67 -5.91 16.39
C SER A 20 -6.57 -6.02 15.33
N PHE A 21 -6.55 -7.09 14.53
CA PHE A 21 -5.52 -7.27 13.50
C PHE A 21 -5.79 -6.44 12.24
N ALA A 22 -7.06 -6.23 11.91
CA ALA A 22 -7.45 -5.38 10.79
C ALA A 22 -7.01 -3.92 11.00
N HIS A 23 -7.08 -3.41 12.24
CA HIS A 23 -6.70 -2.04 12.54
C HIS A 23 -5.25 -1.74 12.15
N LYS A 24 -4.32 -2.65 12.49
CA LYS A 24 -2.89 -2.48 12.21
C LYS A 24 -2.54 -2.65 10.73
N ALA A 25 -3.20 -3.59 10.04
CA ALA A 25 -2.99 -3.82 8.62
C ALA A 25 -3.41 -2.60 7.77
N ASP A 26 -4.46 -1.91 8.19
CA ASP A 26 -5.03 -0.77 7.46
C ASP A 26 -4.32 0.57 7.77
N GLU A 27 -3.34 0.61 8.69
CA GLU A 27 -2.56 1.82 9.00
C GLU A 27 -1.75 2.35 7.80
N ILE A 28 -1.48 1.49 6.81
CA ILE A 28 -0.77 1.85 5.57
C ILE A 28 -1.66 2.64 4.59
N ILE A 29 -2.97 2.64 4.79
CA ILE A 29 -3.88 3.40 3.93
C ILE A 29 -3.64 4.89 4.18
N GLY A 30 -3.45 5.63 3.10
CA GLY A 30 -3.16 7.05 3.19
C GLY A 30 -2.43 7.59 1.97
N LYS A 31 -2.00 8.84 2.08
CA LYS A 31 -1.29 9.55 1.03
C LYS A 31 0.17 9.71 1.41
N TYR A 32 1.05 9.48 0.45
CA TYR A 32 2.48 9.46 0.65
C TYR A 32 3.22 10.25 -0.42
N ARG A 33 4.22 11.01 -0.01
CA ARG A 33 5.20 11.65 -0.87
C ARG A 33 6.41 10.75 -1.01
N LEU A 34 6.73 10.40 -2.25
CA LEU A 34 7.89 9.59 -2.60
C LEU A 34 9.13 10.47 -2.83
N PRO A 35 10.36 9.92 -2.72
CA PRO A 35 11.59 10.66 -3.00
C PRO A 35 11.69 11.24 -4.42
N ASN A 36 11.04 10.60 -5.40
CA ASN A 36 10.94 11.10 -6.78
C ASN A 36 9.87 12.20 -6.95
N LYS A 37 9.28 12.67 -5.84
CA LYS A 37 8.26 13.72 -5.78
C LYS A 37 6.89 13.37 -6.35
N LEU A 38 6.66 12.09 -6.66
CA LEU A 38 5.30 11.58 -6.84
C LEU A 38 4.56 11.60 -5.51
N HIS A 39 3.28 11.92 -5.55
CA HIS A 39 2.38 11.64 -4.45
C HIS A 39 1.52 10.45 -4.82
N VAL A 40 1.41 9.48 -3.92
CA VAL A 40 0.68 8.23 -4.11
C VAL A 40 -0.38 8.10 -3.02
N GLU A 41 -1.56 7.65 -3.39
CA GLU A 41 -2.58 7.17 -2.44
C GLU A 41 -2.53 5.65 -2.38
N ILE A 42 -2.27 5.10 -1.19
CA ILE A 42 -2.40 3.68 -0.91
C ILE A 42 -3.83 3.42 -0.44
N PHE A 43 -4.49 2.44 -1.06
CA PHE A 43 -5.86 2.04 -0.78
C PHE A 43 -5.97 0.52 -0.74
N LYS A 44 -7.06 0.02 -0.16
CA LYS A 44 -7.34 -1.42 -0.04
C LYS A 44 -8.40 -1.84 -1.05
N GLU A 45 -8.15 -2.92 -1.77
CA GLU A 45 -9.06 -3.56 -2.71
C GLU A 45 -8.83 -5.07 -2.66
N ASP A 46 -9.91 -5.85 -2.58
CA ASP A 46 -9.87 -7.32 -2.50
C ASP A 46 -8.93 -7.88 -1.41
N GLY A 47 -8.88 -7.21 -0.26
CA GLY A 47 -8.07 -7.62 0.88
C GLY A 47 -6.57 -7.34 0.75
N LYS A 48 -6.13 -6.73 -0.36
CA LYS A 48 -4.75 -6.31 -0.61
C LYS A 48 -4.66 -4.79 -0.70
N TYR A 49 -3.42 -4.28 -0.66
CA TYR A 49 -3.14 -2.86 -0.75
C TYR A 49 -2.52 -2.54 -2.11
N HIS A 50 -3.08 -1.52 -2.75
CA HIS A 50 -2.66 -1.01 -4.04
C HIS A 50 -2.40 0.49 -3.90
N GLY A 51 -1.81 1.10 -4.93
CA GLY A 51 -1.51 2.51 -4.87
C GLY A 51 -1.45 3.18 -6.22
N LYS A 52 -2.04 4.37 -6.30
CA LYS A 52 -2.13 5.17 -7.52
C LYS A 52 -1.52 6.55 -7.34
N ILE A 53 -0.99 7.09 -8.42
CA ILE A 53 -0.43 8.44 -8.43
C ILE A 53 -1.57 9.47 -8.33
N ILE A 54 -1.46 10.38 -7.38
CA ILE A 54 -2.43 11.46 -7.15
C ILE A 54 -1.85 12.87 -7.41
N ALA A 55 -0.52 13.03 -7.46
CA ALA A 55 0.12 14.28 -7.87
C ALA A 55 1.54 14.07 -8.40
N LEU A 56 1.99 14.96 -9.30
CA LEU A 56 3.29 14.93 -9.97
C LEU A 56 4.20 16.11 -9.54
N ARG A 57 4.21 16.47 -8.25
CA ARG A 57 4.79 17.75 -7.77
C ARG A 57 6.31 17.86 -8.01
N GLY A 58 6.72 18.26 -9.21
CA GLY A 58 8.12 18.34 -9.62
C GLY A 58 8.72 17.00 -10.05
N PHE A 59 7.89 16.03 -10.41
CA PHE A 59 8.30 14.76 -10.99
C PHE A 59 8.93 14.98 -12.38
N GLU A 60 10.12 14.40 -12.63
CA GLU A 60 10.83 14.36 -13.92
C GLU A 60 10.61 15.59 -14.81
N GLN A 61 11.03 16.78 -14.35
CA GLN A 61 10.93 18.05 -15.09
C GLN A 61 9.53 18.37 -15.67
N GLY A 62 8.46 17.89 -15.03
CA GLY A 62 7.09 18.10 -15.47
C GLY A 62 6.54 17.01 -16.39
N GLN A 63 7.14 15.82 -16.40
CA GLN A 63 6.59 14.65 -17.10
C GLN A 63 5.17 14.34 -16.63
N ILE A 64 4.21 14.29 -17.56
CA ILE A 64 2.78 14.03 -17.29
C ILE A 64 2.28 12.69 -17.85
N THR A 65 3.01 12.10 -18.79
CA THR A 65 2.71 10.79 -19.39
C THR A 65 3.86 9.81 -19.17
N ASP A 66 3.60 8.53 -19.37
CA ASP A 66 4.54 7.44 -19.10
C ASP A 66 5.58 7.22 -20.21
N ILE A 67 6.31 8.27 -20.60
CA ILE A 67 7.23 8.26 -21.75
C ILE A 67 8.30 7.16 -21.72
N ASN A 68 8.62 6.64 -20.53
CA ASN A 68 9.62 5.58 -20.37
C ASN A 68 9.02 4.17 -20.38
N ASN A 69 7.71 4.01 -20.62
CA ASN A 69 7.10 2.69 -20.66
C ASN A 69 7.74 1.84 -21.77
N PRO A 70 8.17 0.60 -21.47
CA PRO A 70 8.72 -0.31 -22.49
C PRO A 70 7.70 -0.69 -23.57
N ASP A 71 6.40 -0.57 -23.28
CA ASP A 71 5.33 -0.70 -24.24
C ASP A 71 4.99 0.69 -24.82
N GLU A 72 5.34 0.91 -26.09
CA GLU A 72 5.12 2.17 -26.80
C GLU A 72 3.66 2.63 -26.78
N THR A 73 2.72 1.68 -26.75
CA THR A 73 1.28 2.00 -26.73
C THR A 73 0.86 2.66 -25.42
N LYS A 74 1.61 2.42 -24.34
CA LYS A 74 1.36 2.96 -23.01
C LYS A 74 2.09 4.27 -22.74
N GLN A 75 3.03 4.68 -23.59
CA GLN A 75 3.81 5.90 -23.36
C GLN A 75 2.99 7.19 -23.34
N LYS A 76 1.81 7.15 -23.97
CA LYS A 76 0.85 8.26 -24.00
C LYS A 76 -0.11 8.26 -22.81
N ASN A 77 -0.07 7.24 -21.97
CA ASN A 77 -0.97 7.14 -20.82
C ASN A 77 -0.62 8.21 -19.78
N PRO A 78 -1.62 8.88 -19.19
CA PRO A 78 -1.39 9.85 -18.13
C PRO A 78 -0.85 9.16 -16.88
N LEU A 79 0.10 9.81 -16.20
CA LEU A 79 0.63 9.35 -14.92
C LEU A 79 -0.36 9.55 -13.78
N ILE A 80 -1.12 10.65 -13.77
CA ILE A 80 -2.16 10.88 -12.77
C ILE A 80 -3.23 9.79 -12.86
N GLY A 81 -3.56 9.19 -11.71
CA GLY A 81 -4.52 8.09 -11.60
C GLY A 81 -3.93 6.71 -11.91
N MET A 82 -2.70 6.64 -12.45
CA MET A 82 -2.05 5.37 -12.76
C MET A 82 -1.78 4.59 -11.47
N GLN A 83 -2.28 3.35 -11.42
CA GLN A 83 -1.95 2.40 -10.37
C GLN A 83 -0.52 1.91 -10.57
N ILE A 84 0.36 2.28 -9.66
CA ILE A 84 1.77 1.92 -9.69
C ILE A 84 2.15 0.93 -8.61
N ILE A 85 1.35 0.73 -7.56
CA ILE A 85 1.56 -0.29 -6.51
C ILE A 85 0.45 -1.32 -6.62
N ASN A 86 0.82 -2.60 -6.59
CA ASN A 86 -0.10 -3.73 -6.66
C ASN A 86 0.22 -4.76 -5.57
N ASP A 87 -0.82 -5.43 -5.07
CA ASP A 87 -0.73 -6.69 -4.32
C ASP A 87 0.10 -6.67 -3.02
N LEU A 88 0.21 -5.53 -2.34
CA LEU A 88 0.80 -5.54 -0.99
C LEU A 88 -0.12 -6.31 -0.04
N GLU A 89 0.47 -7.20 0.75
CA GLU A 89 -0.22 -8.06 1.70
C GLU A 89 0.37 -7.88 3.09
N TYR A 90 -0.47 -7.66 4.10
CA TYR A 90 0.00 -7.53 5.47
C TYR A 90 0.34 -8.90 6.07
N ASN A 91 1.60 -9.09 6.44
CA ASN A 91 2.09 -10.23 7.20
C ASN A 91 2.14 -9.87 8.69
N SER A 92 1.19 -10.41 9.45
CA SER A 92 1.06 -10.16 10.90
C SER A 92 2.21 -10.74 11.73
N LYS A 93 2.87 -11.80 11.25
CA LYS A 93 4.01 -12.42 11.96
C LYS A 93 5.25 -11.53 11.89
N GLU A 94 5.48 -10.91 10.74
CA GLU A 94 6.62 -10.02 10.51
C GLU A 94 6.31 -8.55 10.85
N ASN A 95 5.03 -8.22 11.00
CA ASN A 95 4.52 -6.86 11.13
C ASN A 95 4.92 -5.96 9.93
N ARG A 96 4.71 -6.47 8.71
CA ARG A 96 5.16 -5.84 7.45
C ARG A 96 4.16 -6.04 6.34
N TRP A 97 4.23 -5.20 5.31
CA TRP A 97 3.52 -5.44 4.06
C TRP A 97 4.51 -6.00 3.03
N ILE A 98 4.17 -7.13 2.44
CA ILE A 98 5.04 -7.92 1.56
C ILE A 98 4.31 -8.29 0.26
N ASN A 99 5.00 -8.99 -0.64
CA ASN A 99 4.47 -9.50 -1.92
C ASN A 99 4.01 -8.43 -2.92
N GLY A 100 4.15 -7.15 -2.58
CA GLY A 100 3.79 -6.08 -3.46
C GLY A 100 4.72 -5.94 -4.66
N HIS A 101 4.21 -5.29 -5.69
CA HIS A 101 4.97 -4.85 -6.85
C HIS A 101 4.75 -3.38 -7.09
N MET A 102 5.80 -2.66 -7.51
CA MET A 102 5.69 -1.27 -7.87
C MET A 102 6.34 -0.95 -9.20
N TYR A 103 5.62 -0.22 -10.05
CA TYR A 103 6.11 0.34 -11.31
C TYR A 103 6.72 1.72 -11.06
N GLY A 104 7.97 1.90 -11.45
CA GLY A 104 8.68 3.19 -11.45
C GLY A 104 8.64 3.84 -12.84
N PRO A 105 7.76 4.83 -13.07
CA PRO A 105 7.65 5.51 -14.37
C PRO A 105 8.91 6.32 -14.74
N GLU A 106 9.79 6.61 -13.77
CA GLU A 106 11.08 7.26 -14.04
C GLU A 106 12.01 6.41 -14.92
N LYS A 107 11.84 5.08 -14.92
CA LYS A 107 12.71 4.14 -15.64
C LYS A 107 11.95 3.08 -16.44
N GLY A 108 10.61 3.08 -16.40
CA GLY A 108 9.81 2.05 -17.05
C GLY A 108 9.98 0.66 -16.43
N MET A 109 10.25 0.58 -15.12
CA MET A 109 10.63 -0.67 -14.47
C MET A 109 9.72 -1.05 -13.30
N THR A 110 9.32 -2.32 -13.27
CA THR A 110 8.67 -2.92 -12.10
C THR A 110 9.69 -3.57 -11.17
N PHE A 111 9.48 -3.40 -9.86
CA PHE A 111 10.24 -4.02 -8.77
C PHE A 111 9.31 -4.65 -7.73
N GLN A 112 9.86 -5.57 -6.93
CA GLN A 112 9.18 -6.04 -5.72
C GLN A 112 9.20 -4.91 -4.69
N LEU A 113 8.11 -4.77 -3.95
CA LEU A 113 7.92 -3.75 -2.93
C LEU A 113 7.57 -4.42 -1.60
N LYS A 114 8.23 -3.97 -0.54
CA LYS A 114 7.88 -4.30 0.84
C LYS A 114 7.82 -3.02 1.66
N VAL A 115 6.89 -2.95 2.62
CA VAL A 115 6.91 -1.92 3.67
C VAL A 115 7.34 -2.59 4.95
N ILE A 116 8.54 -2.21 5.43
CA ILE A 116 9.24 -2.91 6.50
C ILE A 116 9.07 -2.24 7.87
N GLU A 117 8.70 -0.97 7.89
CA GLU A 117 8.52 -0.18 9.10
C GLU A 117 7.51 0.94 8.84
N MET A 118 6.69 1.24 9.85
CA MET A 118 5.77 2.37 9.85
C MET A 118 6.04 3.22 11.08
N ARG A 119 6.08 4.53 10.87
CA ARG A 119 6.24 5.56 11.88
C ARG A 119 5.11 6.57 11.73
N GLU A 120 5.01 7.50 12.67
CA GLU A 120 3.92 8.48 12.72
C GLU A 120 3.78 9.29 11.42
N LYS A 121 4.90 9.69 10.81
CA LYS A 121 4.94 10.59 9.65
C LYS A 121 5.53 9.97 8.39
N GLU A 122 5.94 8.71 8.44
CA GLU A 122 6.64 8.08 7.33
C GLU A 122 6.52 6.55 7.36
N ILE A 123 6.77 5.94 6.21
CA ILE A 123 6.97 4.50 6.07
C ILE A 123 8.33 4.24 5.45
N VAL A 124 8.97 3.15 5.88
CA VAL A 124 10.22 2.66 5.29
C VAL A 124 9.88 1.52 4.34
N VAL A 125 10.25 1.70 3.09
CA VAL A 125 9.98 0.73 2.02
C VAL A 125 11.27 0.16 1.46
N VAL A 126 11.22 -1.07 0.98
CA VAL A 126 12.29 -1.71 0.23
C VAL A 126 11.78 -2.07 -1.15
N GLY A 127 12.43 -1.49 -2.17
CA GLY A 127 12.26 -1.87 -3.56
C GLY A 127 13.39 -2.80 -3.98
N SER A 128 13.10 -3.96 -4.57
CA SER A 128 14.13 -4.89 -5.04
C SER A 128 13.84 -5.46 -6.43
N LYS A 129 14.92 -5.72 -7.18
CA LYS A 129 14.89 -6.36 -8.49
C LYS A 129 16.19 -7.16 -8.67
N LEU A 130 16.05 -8.48 -8.85
CA LEU A 130 17.18 -9.41 -8.92
C LEU A 130 18.08 -9.27 -7.68
N VAL A 131 19.38 -9.00 -7.88
CA VAL A 131 20.38 -8.82 -6.82
C VAL A 131 20.45 -7.39 -6.28
N PHE A 132 19.65 -6.46 -6.82
CA PHE A 132 19.65 -5.06 -6.40
C PHE A 132 18.46 -4.77 -5.48
N TRP A 133 18.72 -3.98 -4.45
CA TRP A 133 17.68 -3.43 -3.58
C TRP A 133 17.99 -1.99 -3.20
N LYS A 134 16.95 -1.25 -2.84
CA LYS A 134 17.05 0.08 -2.23
C LYS A 134 16.04 0.20 -1.11
N THR A 135 16.48 0.82 -0.02
CA THR A 135 15.61 1.25 1.07
C THR A 135 15.27 2.72 0.85
N LEU A 136 14.00 3.06 0.91
CA LEU A 136 13.48 4.42 0.72
C LEU A 136 12.55 4.77 1.87
N VAL A 137 12.44 6.07 2.15
CA VAL A 137 11.49 6.62 3.11
C VAL A 137 10.42 7.36 2.32
N TRP A 138 9.16 7.06 2.58
CA TRP A 138 8.02 7.81 2.03
C TRP A 138 7.34 8.55 3.15
N GLU A 139 7.11 9.85 2.95
CA GLU A 139 6.52 10.71 3.96
C GLU A 139 4.99 10.71 3.83
N LYS A 140 4.28 10.64 4.94
CA LYS A 140 2.82 10.76 4.96
C LYS A 140 2.41 12.23 4.77
N ILE A 141 1.37 12.47 3.97
CA ILE A 141 0.87 13.82 3.62
C ILE A 141 -0.63 13.98 3.88
#